data_AF-A0A662P8R0-F1
#
_entry.id   AF-A0A662P8R0-F1
#
_cell.length_a   1.000
_cell.length_b   1.000
_cell.length_c   1.000
_cell.angle_alpha   90.00
_cell.angle_beta   90.00
_cell.angle_gamma   90.00
#
_symmetry.space_group_name_H-M   'P 1'
#
loop_
_entity.id
_entity.type
_entity.pdbx_description
1 polymer ?
#
loop_
_entity_poly.entity_id
_entity_poly.type
_entity_poly.pdbx_seq_one_letter_code
_entity_poly.pdbx_strand_id
1 'polypeptide(L)'
;MSDFENFMRKEVYDKAAVAGSKLCSKGVDKSTVNNMISVFNSEEDPESACLLLITYIKRQVGRGEIHREAGGTLVRDLYEIYSSFREMGKEDLRSALYKYLVLSKWVFESGIRREVKKFEELLS
;
A
#
# COMPACT_ATOMS: atom_id res chain seq x y z
N MET A 1 -10.47 0.44 -21.98
CA MET A 1 -9.50 0.16 -20.92
C MET A 1 -9.24 -1.33 -20.91
N SER A 2 -7.99 -1.74 -20.85
CA SER A 2 -7.64 -3.15 -20.67
C SER A 2 -8.00 -3.62 -19.24
N ASP A 3 -8.09 -4.94 -19.05
CA ASP A 3 -8.32 -5.52 -17.72
C ASP A 3 -7.23 -5.12 -16.72
N PHE A 4 -5.99 -4.96 -17.22
CA PHE A 4 -4.86 -4.47 -16.44
C PHE A 4 -5.00 -3.00 -16.02
N GLU A 5 -5.44 -2.11 -16.92
CA GLU A 5 -5.68 -0.70 -16.58
C GLU A 5 -6.79 -0.55 -15.53
N ASN A 6 -7.85 -1.35 -15.64
CA ASN A 6 -8.93 -1.41 -14.66
C ASN A 6 -8.43 -1.91 -13.29
N PHE A 7 -7.60 -2.95 -13.29
CA PHE A 7 -6.94 -3.47 -12.11
C PHE A 7 -6.08 -2.38 -11.45
N MET A 8 -5.20 -1.72 -12.20
CA MET A 8 -4.34 -0.67 -11.66
C MET A 8 -5.16 0.46 -11.03
N ARG A 9 -6.24 0.91 -11.66
CA ARG A 9 -7.07 1.98 -11.09
C ARG A 9 -7.74 1.56 -9.78
N LYS A 10 -8.43 0.41 -9.76
CA LYS A 10 -9.22 -0.02 -8.59
C LYS A 10 -8.37 -0.64 -7.49
N GLU A 11 -7.47 -1.53 -7.86
CA GLU A 11 -6.72 -2.34 -6.90
C GLU A 11 -5.44 -1.66 -6.41
N VAL A 12 -4.87 -0.74 -7.20
CA VAL A 12 -3.64 -0.04 -6.81
C VAL A 12 -3.93 1.40 -6.39
N TYR A 13 -4.59 2.20 -7.23
CA TYR A 13 -4.72 3.63 -6.98
C TYR A 13 -5.74 3.94 -5.88
N ASP A 14 -6.95 3.38 -5.96
CA ASP A 14 -7.98 3.61 -4.94
C ASP A 14 -7.51 3.10 -3.57
N LYS A 15 -6.95 1.88 -3.52
CA LYS A 15 -6.39 1.33 -2.27
C LYS A 15 -5.28 2.21 -1.71
N ALA A 16 -4.35 2.68 -2.55
CA ALA A 16 -3.28 3.55 -2.10
C ALA A 16 -3.78 4.89 -1.54
N ALA A 17 -4.82 5.47 -2.14
CA ALA A 17 -5.45 6.69 -1.63
C ALA A 17 -6.08 6.48 -0.23
N VAL A 18 -6.79 5.36 -0.06
CA VAL A 18 -7.37 4.97 1.23
C VAL A 18 -6.26 4.75 2.26
N ALA A 19 -5.26 3.92 1.94
CA ALA A 19 -4.17 3.59 2.84
C ALA A 19 -3.34 4.81 3.26
N GLY A 20 -2.95 5.66 2.30
CA GLY A 20 -2.19 6.88 2.57
C GLY A 20 -2.94 7.88 3.46
N SER A 21 -4.23 8.10 3.19
CA SER A 21 -5.05 9.01 4.01
C SER A 21 -5.28 8.45 5.43
N LYS A 22 -5.40 7.12 5.58
CA LYS A 22 -5.44 6.47 6.90
C LYS A 22 -4.13 6.59 7.66
N LEU A 23 -2.99 6.39 7.02
CA LEU A 23 -1.69 6.60 7.64
C LEU A 23 -1.55 8.04 8.17
N CYS A 24 -2.02 9.02 7.40
CA CYS A 24 -1.94 10.43 7.78
C CYS A 24 -2.89 10.76 8.93
N SER A 25 -4.16 10.37 8.82
CA SER A 25 -5.19 10.64 9.82
C SER A 25 -4.95 9.95 11.16
N LYS A 26 -4.26 8.79 11.16
CA LYS A 26 -3.89 8.06 12.38
C LYS A 26 -2.54 8.49 12.97
N GLY A 27 -1.86 9.47 12.38
CA GLY A 27 -0.62 10.03 12.91
C GLY A 27 0.56 9.04 12.89
N VAL A 28 0.66 8.21 11.84
CA VAL A 28 1.82 7.32 11.67
C VAL A 28 3.06 8.14 11.33
N ASP A 29 4.20 7.80 11.92
CA ASP A 29 5.45 8.51 11.68
C ASP A 29 5.96 8.37 10.24
N LYS A 30 6.49 9.47 9.70
CA LYS A 30 7.04 9.53 8.34
C LYS A 30 8.18 8.53 8.12
N SER A 31 9.02 8.30 9.14
CA SER A 31 10.09 7.30 9.11
C SER A 31 9.52 5.89 8.91
N THR A 32 8.46 5.54 9.65
CA THR A 32 7.77 4.25 9.53
C THR A 32 7.20 4.03 8.13
N VAL A 33 6.62 5.08 7.52
CA VAL A 33 6.12 5.01 6.13
C VAL A 33 7.27 4.83 5.12
N ASN A 34 8.36 5.60 5.24
CA ASN A 34 9.52 5.47 4.35
C ASN A 34 10.16 4.08 4.42
N ASN A 35 10.25 3.51 5.63
CA ASN A 35 10.83 2.19 5.84
C ASN A 35 10.06 1.07 5.14
N MET A 36 8.76 1.23 4.87
CA MET A 36 7.97 0.22 4.14
C MET A 36 8.53 0.00 2.72
N ILE A 37 8.89 1.08 2.02
CA ILE A 37 9.47 0.98 0.67
C ILE A 37 10.87 0.35 0.74
N SER A 38 11.67 0.70 1.73
CA SER A 38 13.00 0.12 1.94
C SER A 38 12.94 -1.39 2.21
N VAL A 39 11.99 -1.84 3.04
CA VAL A 39 11.77 -3.27 3.31
C VAL A 39 11.27 -4.01 2.07
N PHE A 40 10.39 -3.41 1.29
CA PHE A 40 9.95 -4.03 0.03
C PHE A 40 11.10 -4.18 -0.97
N ASN A 41 11.98 -3.18 -1.05
CA ASN A 41 13.12 -3.19 -1.97
C ASN A 41 14.30 -4.05 -1.49
N SER A 42 14.30 -4.56 -0.26
CA SER A 42 15.38 -5.42 0.25
C SER A 42 15.30 -6.86 -0.26
N GLU A 43 14.25 -7.19 -1.02
CA GLU A 43 14.04 -8.52 -1.61
C GLU A 43 13.74 -8.38 -3.12
N GLU A 44 14.34 -9.23 -3.93
CA GLU A 44 14.23 -9.19 -5.39
C GLU A 44 12.96 -9.90 -5.87
N ASP A 45 12.64 -11.04 -5.26
CA ASP A 45 11.43 -11.79 -5.59
C ASP A 45 10.18 -11.04 -5.08
N PRO A 46 9.24 -10.65 -5.94
CA PRO A 46 8.10 -9.81 -5.54
C PRO A 46 7.13 -10.51 -4.58
N GLU A 47 7.02 -11.84 -4.65
CA GLU A 47 6.19 -12.61 -3.71
C GLU A 47 6.82 -12.56 -2.30
N SER A 48 8.10 -12.88 -2.22
CA SER A 48 8.88 -12.83 -0.97
C SER A 48 8.94 -11.43 -0.39
N ALA A 49 9.14 -10.40 -1.23
CA ALA A 49 9.11 -8.99 -0.83
C ALA A 49 7.76 -8.58 -0.23
N CYS A 50 6.65 -9.04 -0.83
CA CYS A 50 5.30 -8.79 -0.31
C CYS A 50 5.09 -9.43 1.07
N LEU A 51 5.45 -10.72 1.21
CA LEU A 51 5.31 -11.44 2.48
C LEU A 51 6.19 -10.85 3.58
N LEU A 52 7.42 -10.44 3.25
CA LEU A 52 8.33 -9.75 4.15
C LEU A 52 7.73 -8.43 4.62
N LEU A 53 7.18 -7.63 3.69
CA LEU A 53 6.54 -6.36 4.00
C LEU A 53 5.30 -6.53 4.88
N ILE A 54 4.42 -7.49 4.59
CA ILE A 54 3.25 -7.80 5.43
C ILE A 54 3.70 -8.13 6.86
N THR A 55 4.75 -8.95 7.00
CA THR A 55 5.32 -9.33 8.29
C THR A 55 5.88 -8.11 9.03
N TYR A 56 6.61 -7.24 8.32
CA TYR A 56 7.09 -5.97 8.86
C TYR A 56 5.94 -5.10 9.37
N ILE A 57 4.89 -4.90 8.59
CA ILE A 57 3.73 -4.08 8.98
C ILE A 57 3.06 -4.66 10.22
N LYS A 58 2.82 -5.98 10.28
CA LYS A 58 2.27 -6.63 11.47
C LYS A 58 3.15 -6.42 12.71
N ARG A 59 4.48 -6.49 12.54
CA ARG A 59 5.43 -6.20 13.63
C ARG A 59 5.30 -4.75 14.12
N GLN A 60 5.19 -3.78 13.20
CA GLN A 60 5.04 -2.37 13.58
C GLN A 60 3.70 -2.09 14.26
N VAL A 61 2.61 -2.75 13.83
CA VAL A 61 1.33 -2.71 14.54
C VAL A 61 1.47 -3.24 15.96
N GLY A 62 2.16 -4.38 16.15
CA GLY A 62 2.41 -4.94 17.47
C GLY A 62 3.25 -4.05 18.39
N ARG A 63 4.10 -3.18 17.82
CA ARG A 63 4.91 -2.19 18.54
C ARG A 63 4.18 -0.87 18.81
N GLY A 64 3.00 -0.67 18.23
CA GLY A 64 2.27 0.60 18.30
C GLY A 64 2.77 1.68 17.32
N GLU A 65 3.74 1.36 16.45
CA GLU A 65 4.32 2.27 15.47
C GLU A 65 3.38 2.51 14.27
N ILE A 66 2.49 1.56 14.00
CA ILE A 66 1.40 1.71 13.03
C ILE A 66 0.08 1.46 13.75
N HIS A 67 -0.85 2.40 13.60
CA HIS A 67 -2.20 2.23 14.14
C HIS A 67 -2.87 0.96 13.57
N ARG A 68 -3.51 0.16 14.42
CA ARG A 68 -4.08 -1.15 14.07
C ARG A 68 -4.96 -1.12 12.82
N GLU A 69 -5.82 -0.11 12.70
CA GLU A 69 -6.71 0.04 11.53
C GLU A 69 -5.96 0.35 10.23
N ALA A 70 -4.94 1.23 10.29
CA ALA A 70 -4.13 1.58 9.14
C ALA A 70 -3.27 0.38 8.70
N GLY A 71 -2.66 -0.31 9.68
CA GLY A 71 -1.91 -1.54 9.42
C GLY A 71 -2.78 -2.67 8.87
N GLY A 72 -4.00 -2.84 9.37
CA GLY A 72 -4.97 -3.80 8.85
C GLY A 72 -5.36 -3.51 7.39
N THR A 73 -5.56 -2.23 7.06
CA THR A 73 -5.80 -1.77 5.68
C THR A 73 -4.61 -2.12 4.79
N LEU A 74 -3.40 -1.74 5.18
CA LEU A 74 -2.19 -2.04 4.41
C LEU A 74 -2.01 -3.54 4.13
N VAL A 75 -2.16 -4.37 5.17
CA VAL A 75 -1.98 -5.84 5.05
C VAL A 75 -3.03 -6.45 4.13
N ARG A 76 -4.30 -6.05 4.27
CA ARG A 76 -5.38 -6.53 3.40
C ARG A 76 -5.11 -6.14 1.94
N ASP A 77 -4.80 -4.87 1.70
CA ASP A 77 -4.61 -4.34 0.35
C ASP A 77 -3.41 -5.02 -0.34
N LEU A 78 -2.29 -5.22 0.37
CA LEU A 78 -1.13 -5.97 -0.14
C LEU A 78 -1.49 -7.43 -0.48
N TYR A 79 -2.27 -8.09 0.38
CA TYR A 79 -2.68 -9.47 0.16
C TYR A 79 -3.64 -9.60 -1.03
N GLU A 80 -4.58 -8.67 -1.19
CA GLU A 80 -5.51 -8.62 -2.32
C GLU A 80 -4.75 -8.42 -3.63
N ILE A 81 -3.85 -7.43 -3.70
CA ILE A 81 -2.99 -7.20 -4.88
C ILE A 81 -2.20 -8.47 -5.19
N TYR A 82 -1.49 -9.03 -4.21
CA TYR A 82 -0.72 -10.27 -4.36
C TYR A 82 -1.58 -11.44 -4.89
N SER A 83 -2.79 -11.61 -4.37
CA SER A 83 -3.67 -12.72 -4.74
C SER A 83 -4.19 -12.57 -6.17
N SER A 84 -4.50 -11.35 -6.62
CA SER A 84 -4.96 -11.09 -8.00
C SER A 84 -3.90 -11.42 -9.06
N PHE A 85 -2.61 -11.29 -8.75
CA PHE A 85 -1.54 -11.59 -9.70
C PHE A 85 -1.25 -13.09 -9.89
N ARG A 86 -1.67 -13.95 -8.93
CA ARG A 86 -1.61 -15.41 -9.16
C ARG A 86 -2.47 -15.85 -10.34
N GLU A 87 -3.42 -15.02 -10.76
CA GLU A 87 -4.32 -15.28 -11.89
C GLU A 87 -3.85 -14.63 -13.22
N MET A 88 -3.00 -13.58 -13.15
CA MET A 88 -2.64 -12.74 -14.32
C MET A 88 -1.22 -12.95 -14.88
N GLY A 89 -0.37 -13.74 -14.21
CA GLY A 89 1.02 -13.96 -14.62
C GLY A 89 2.00 -12.99 -13.95
N LYS A 90 3.23 -13.46 -13.69
CA LYS A 90 4.18 -12.85 -12.74
C LYS A 90 4.83 -11.53 -13.16
N GLU A 91 4.59 -11.04 -14.39
CA GLU A 91 5.41 -9.96 -14.95
C GLU A 91 5.10 -8.55 -14.40
N ASP A 92 4.02 -8.37 -13.64
CA ASP A 92 3.61 -7.02 -13.19
C ASP A 92 3.37 -6.85 -11.67
N LEU A 93 3.49 -7.92 -10.87
CA LEU A 93 3.25 -7.86 -9.42
C LEU A 93 4.16 -6.84 -8.72
N ARG A 94 5.46 -6.85 -9.07
CA ARG A 94 6.44 -5.92 -8.48
C ARG A 94 6.04 -4.46 -8.75
N SER A 95 5.64 -4.17 -9.99
CA SER A 95 5.23 -2.84 -10.42
C SER A 95 3.97 -2.37 -9.67
N ALA A 96 2.96 -3.24 -9.55
CA ALA A 96 1.72 -2.92 -8.85
C ALA A 96 1.94 -2.66 -7.35
N LEU A 97 2.68 -3.54 -6.66
CA LEU A 97 3.00 -3.36 -5.24
C LEU A 97 3.85 -2.11 -5.00
N TYR A 98 4.89 -1.90 -5.82
CA TYR A 98 5.73 -0.70 -5.71
C TYR A 98 4.90 0.57 -5.90
N LYS A 99 4.04 0.60 -6.91
CA LYS A 99 3.18 1.75 -7.19
C LYS A 99 2.17 2.00 -6.08
N TYR A 100 1.58 0.94 -5.51
CA TYR A 100 0.72 1.04 -4.34
C TYR A 100 1.46 1.70 -3.15
N LEU A 101 2.69 1.30 -2.85
CA LEU A 101 3.48 1.85 -1.74
C LEU A 101 3.86 3.32 -1.98
N VAL A 102 4.33 3.63 -3.19
CA VAL A 102 4.72 5.01 -3.56
C VAL A 102 3.51 5.94 -3.49
N LEU A 103 2.38 5.55 -4.06
CA LEU A 103 1.16 6.36 -4.02
C LEU A 103 0.64 6.51 -2.59
N SER A 104 0.64 5.44 -1.79
CA SER A 104 0.24 5.51 -0.37
C SER A 104 1.11 6.49 0.40
N LYS A 105 2.43 6.46 0.16
CA LYS A 105 3.37 7.42 0.73
C LYS A 105 3.06 8.85 0.29
N TRP A 106 2.85 9.11 -1.00
CA TRP A 106 2.59 10.46 -1.47
C TRP A 106 1.27 11.02 -0.95
N VAL A 107 0.24 10.19 -0.86
CA VAL A 107 -1.04 10.60 -0.25
C VAL A 107 -0.84 10.87 1.25
N PHE A 108 -0.07 10.05 1.96
CA PHE A 108 0.32 10.36 3.34
C PHE A 108 1.06 11.71 3.46
N GLU A 109 2.03 11.96 2.59
CA GLU A 109 2.86 13.18 2.59
C GLU A 109 2.09 14.43 2.15
N SER A 110 0.98 14.28 1.43
CA SER A 110 0.10 15.39 1.05
C SER A 110 -0.62 16.03 2.25
N GLY A 111 -0.63 15.36 3.41
CA GLY A 111 -1.24 15.90 4.64
C GLY A 111 -2.76 15.79 4.69
N ILE A 112 -3.39 15.00 3.82
CA ILE A 112 -4.83 14.78 3.82
C ILE A 112 -5.23 13.95 5.05
N ARG A 113 -5.85 14.62 6.03
CA ARG A 113 -6.27 14.01 7.31
C ARG A 113 -7.70 13.46 7.31
N ARG A 114 -8.47 13.67 6.24
CA ARG A 114 -9.77 13.03 6.05
C ARG A 114 -9.58 11.65 5.44
N GLU A 115 -10.47 10.70 5.74
CA GLU A 115 -10.50 9.43 5.04
C GLU A 115 -10.94 9.64 3.58
N VAL A 116 -10.09 9.22 2.65
CA VAL A 116 -10.36 9.22 1.21
C VAL A 116 -10.88 7.84 0.82
N LYS A 117 -11.92 7.77 -0.03
CA LYS A 117 -12.46 6.47 -0.47
C LYS A 117 -11.96 6.03 -1.84
N LYS A 118 -11.58 6.97 -2.69
CA LYS A 118 -11.12 6.75 -4.07
C LYS A 118 -10.08 7.77 -4.49
N PHE A 119 -9.24 7.39 -5.44
CA PHE A 119 -8.15 8.24 -5.91
C PHE A 119 -8.64 9.55 -6.51
N GLU A 120 -9.79 9.57 -7.19
CA GLU A 120 -10.32 10.79 -7.83
C GLU A 120 -10.69 11.89 -6.83
N GLU A 121 -10.94 11.56 -5.56
CA GLU A 121 -11.19 12.57 -4.51
C GLU A 121 -9.95 13.40 -4.17
N LEU A 122 -8.77 13.04 -4.69
CA LEU A 122 -7.53 13.80 -4.56
C LEU A 122 -7.42 14.92 -5.62
N LEU A 123 -8.27 14.89 -6.64
CA LEU A 123 -8.23 15.83 -7.77
C LEU A 123 -9.15 17.05 -7.58
N SER A 124 -9.92 17.07 -6.49
CA SER A 124 -10.87 18.12 -6.11
C SER A 124 -10.34 18.97 -4.97
#